data_AF-A0A6A3JPH8-F1
#
_entry.id   AF-A0A6A3JPH8-F1
#
_cell.length_a   1.000
_cell.length_b   1.000
_cell.length_c   1.000
_cell.angle_alpha   90.00
_cell.angle_beta   90.00
_cell.angle_gamma   90.00
#
_symmetry.space_group_name_H-M   'P 1'
#
loop_
_entity.id
_entity.type
_entity.pdbx_description
1 polymer ?
#
loop_
_entity_poly.entity_id
_entity_poly.type
_entity_poly.pdbx_seq_one_letter_code
_entity_poly.pdbx_strand_id
1 'polypeptide(L)' 'MLEEQFNRNTLKNRLIVTKKLHNFKMESGTRFAVHVDQFKEIVLQMETIGEPLDEFFL' A
#
# COMPACT_ATOMS: atom_id res chain seq x y z
N MET A 1 18.14 10.33 13.69
CA MET A 1 17.40 11.61 13.58
C MET A 1 16.01 11.40 12.96
N LEU A 2 15.09 12.37 13.10
CA LEU A 2 13.75 12.32 12.46
C LEU A 2 13.85 12.08 10.95
N GLU A 3 14.83 12.68 10.28
CA GLU A 3 15.09 12.52 8.85
C GLU A 3 15.46 11.09 8.45
N GLU A 4 16.33 10.41 9.20
CA GLU A 4 16.71 9.02 8.91
C GLU A 4 15.52 8.06 9.09
N GLN A 5 14.69 8.30 10.12
CA GLN A 5 13.49 7.51 10.35
C GLN A 5 12.44 7.75 9.27
N PHE A 6 12.25 9.00 8.85
CA PHE A 6 11.39 9.37 7.72
C PHE A 6 11.87 8.72 6.42
N ASN A 7 13.16 8.77 6.13
CA ASN A 7 13.77 8.16 4.94
C ASN A 7 13.63 6.64 4.94
N ARG A 8 13.87 5.99 6.08
CA ARG A 8 13.71 4.54 6.25
C ARG A 8 12.25 4.11 6.07
N ASN A 9 11.30 4.87 6.63
CA ASN A 9 9.88 4.61 6.46
C ASN A 9 9.49 4.79 4.98
N THR A 10 9.87 5.89 4.35
CA THR A 10 9.63 6.15 2.93
C THR A 10 10.16 5.04 2.03
N LEU A 11 11.38 4.56 2.28
CA LEU A 11 11.99 3.47 1.50
C LEU A 11 11.26 2.14 1.72
N LYS A 12 10.95 1.79 2.97
CA LYS A 12 10.19 0.58 3.31
C LYS A 12 8.80 0.60 2.67
N ASN A 13 8.15 1.76 2.68
CA ASN A 13 6.84 2.01 2.10
C ASN A 13 6.86 1.78 0.58
N ARG A 14 7.80 2.41 -0.13
CA ARG A 14 8.00 2.21 -1.58
C ARG A 14 8.25 0.74 -1.93
N LEU A 15 9.07 0.04 -1.13
CA LEU A 15 9.36 -1.37 -1.36
C LEU A 15 8.12 -2.26 -1.21
N ILE A 16 7.31 -2.04 -0.17
CA ILE A 16 6.07 -2.79 0.08
C ILE A 16 5.09 -2.56 -1.07
N VAL A 17 4.93 -1.31 -1.51
CA VAL A 17 4.05 -0.92 -2.62
C VAL A 17 4.43 -1.61 -3.93
N THR A 18 5.70 -1.50 -4.32
CA THR A 18 6.20 -2.12 -5.55
C THR A 18 6.02 -3.65 -5.51
N LYS A 19 6.27 -4.29 -4.36
CA LYS A 19 6.09 -5.74 -4.21
C LYS A 19 4.63 -6.16 -4.32
N LYS A 20 3.69 -5.43 -3.70
CA LYS A 20 2.25 -5.69 -3.81
C LYS A 20 1.78 -5.56 -5.25
N LEU A 21 2.15 -4.48 -5.94
CA LEU A 21 1.77 -4.23 -7.34
C LEU A 21 2.35 -5.27 -8.30
N HIS A 22 3.62 -5.67 -8.13
CA HIS A 22 4.23 -6.72 -8.95
C HIS A 22 3.48 -8.05 -8.87
N ASN A 23 2.99 -8.39 -7.67
CA ASN A 23 2.27 -9.62 -7.41
C ASN A 23 0.77 -9.52 -7.74
N PHE A 24 0.26 -8.30 -7.88
CA PHE A 24 -1.14 -8.04 -8.21
C PHE A 24 -1.38 -8.32 -9.70
N LYS A 25 -1.69 -9.57 -10.01
CA LYS A 25 -2.02 -10.05 -11.35
C LYS A 25 -3.47 -10.52 -11.36
N MET A 26 -4.17 -10.24 -12.44
CA MET A 26 -5.52 -10.74 -12.64
C MET A 26 -5.49 -12.25 -12.92
N GLU A 27 -6.25 -13.03 -12.16
CA GLU A 27 -6.41 -14.45 -12.42
C GLU A 27 -7.41 -14.69 -13.56
N SER A 28 -7.17 -15.72 -14.36
CA SER A 28 -8.07 -16.13 -15.44
C SER A 28 -9.46 -16.45 -14.89
N GLY A 29 -10.51 -15.93 -15.52
CA GLY A 29 -11.90 -16.12 -15.08
C GLY A 29 -12.39 -15.14 -14.02
N THR A 30 -11.50 -14.30 -13.45
CA THR A 30 -11.93 -13.22 -12.56
C THR A 30 -12.68 -12.15 -13.36
N ARG A 31 -13.77 -11.59 -12.80
CA ARG A 31 -14.44 -10.44 -13.44
C ARG A 31 -13.59 -9.19 -13.25
N PHE A 32 -13.41 -8.40 -14.32
CA PHE A 32 -12.62 -7.16 -14.27
C PHE A 32 -13.04 -6.22 -13.12
N ALA A 33 -14.35 -6.06 -12.89
CA ALA A 33 -14.86 -5.22 -11.79
C ALA A 33 -14.36 -5.70 -10.41
N VAL A 34 -14.33 -7.01 -10.16
CA VAL A 34 -13.82 -7.60 -8.92
C VAL A 34 -12.32 -7.33 -8.78
N HIS A 35 -11.56 -7.46 -9.88
CA HIS A 35 -10.14 -7.14 -9.86
C HIS A 35 -9.88 -5.65 -9.60
N VAL A 36 -10.69 -4.76 -10.17
CA VAL A 36 -10.61 -3.31 -9.90
C VAL A 36 -10.94 -3.00 -8.43
N ASP A 37 -11.91 -3.68 -7.82
CA ASP A 37 -12.23 -3.46 -6.41
C ASP A 37 -11.09 -3.92 -5.49
N GLN A 38 -10.44 -5.06 -5.79
CA GLN A 38 -9.22 -5.49 -5.08
C GLN A 38 -8.04 -4.50 -5.26
N PHE A 39 -7.93 -3.88 -6.44
CA PHE A 39 -6.93 -2.85 -6.67
C PHE A 39 -7.17 -1.62 -5.79
N LYS A 40 -8.43 -1.20 -5.59
CA LYS A 40 -8.78 -0.07 -4.71
C LYS A 40 -8.35 -0.32 -3.26
N GLU A 41 -8.47 -1.55 -2.76
CA GLU A 41 -7.99 -1.90 -1.41
C GLU A 41 -6.47 -1.72 -1.28
N ILE A 42 -5.72 -2.06 -2.34
CA ILE A 42 -4.27 -1.86 -2.39
C ILE A 42 -3.94 -0.36 -2.38
N VAL A 43 -4.69 0.46 -3.13
CA VAL A 43 -4.52 1.93 -3.14
C VAL A 43 -4.86 2.54 -1.78
N LEU A 44 -5.94 2.12 -1.13
CA LEU A 44 -6.33 2.60 0.20
C LEU A 44 -5.26 2.29 1.26
N GLN A 45 -4.69 1.08 1.22
CA GLN A 45 -3.55 0.74 2.07
C GLN A 45 -2.34 1.62 1.77
N MET A 46 -2.15 2.10 0.54
CA MET A 46 -1.07 3.03 0.20
C MET A 46 -1.31 4.44 0.72
N GLU A 47 -2.55 4.91 0.80
CA GLU A 47 -2.91 6.19 1.40
C GLU A 47 -2.55 6.22 2.90
N THR A 48 -2.74 5.10 3.60
CA THR A 48 -2.38 4.95 5.03
C THR A 48 -0.87 4.74 5.28
N ILE A 49 -0.08 4.51 4.22
CA ILE A 49 1.34 4.21 4.34
C ILE A 49 2.13 5.52 4.52
N GLY A 50 2.43 5.85 5.78
CA GLY A 50 3.15 7.08 6.14
C GLY A 50 2.47 7.90 7.24
N GLU A 51 1.22 7.60 7.58
CA GLU A 51 0.54 8.19 8.74
C GLU A 51 1.11 7.59 10.05
N PRO A 52 1.36 8.41 11.09
CA PRO A 52 1.68 7.89 12.40
C PRO A 52 0.47 7.12 12.95
N LEU A 53 0.69 5.88 13.42
CA LEU A 53 -0.35 5.00 13.99
C LEU A 53 -1.11 5.61 15.18
N ASP A 54 -0.59 6.70 15.75
CA ASP A 54 -1.11 7.35 16.95
C ASP A 54 -2.33 8.26 16.67
N GLU A 55 -2.63 8.60 15.41
CA GLU A 55 -3.72 9.53 15.08
C GLU A 55 -5.08 8.85 14.79
N PHE A 56 -5.14 7.52 14.75
CA PHE A 56 -6.40 6.77 14.50
C PHE A 56 -7.03 6.14 15.75
N PHE A 57 -6.49 6.42 16.94
CA PHE A 57 -7.01 5.89 18.22
C PHE A 57 -7.26 6.98 19.29
N LEU A 58 -7.91 8.09 18.89
CA LEU A 58 -8.57 9.02 19.81
C LEU A 58 -10.01 9.30 19.40
#